data_AF-A0A7C5A173-F1
#
_entry.id   AF-A0A7C5A173-F1
#
_cell.length_a   1.000
_cell.length_b   1.000
_cell.length_c   1.000
_cell.angle_alpha   90.00
_cell.angle_beta   90.00
_cell.angle_gamma   90.00
#
_symmetry.space_group_name_H-M   'P 1'
#
loop_
_entity.id
_entity.type
_entity.pdbx_description
1 polymer ?
#
loop_
_entity_poly.entity_id
_entity_poly.type
_entity_poly.pdbx_seq_one_letter_code
_entity_poly.pdbx_strand_id
1 'polypeptide(L)' 'MWQDTIVAEVRKIREAHAAQYNYDLRAIYAALKKAEEQNQHPKVSFPPKRILKEEEVKPALSTQTT' A
#
# COMPACT_ATOMS: atom_id res chain seq x y z
N MET A 1 15.60 -18.58 10.66
CA MET A 1 14.62 -17.74 9.91
C MET A 1 13.39 -17.63 10.80
N TRP A 2 13.12 -16.44 11.36
CA TRP A 2 11.97 -16.24 12.24
C TRP A 2 10.72 -16.08 11.37
N GLN A 3 9.69 -16.89 11.61
CA GLN A 3 8.39 -16.74 10.98
C GLN A 3 7.51 -15.85 11.85
N ASP A 4 7.19 -14.66 11.34
CA ASP A 4 6.25 -13.75 11.99
C ASP A 4 4.82 -14.31 11.88
N THR A 5 4.15 -14.44 13.02
CA THR A 5 2.80 -15.00 13.13
C THR A 5 1.74 -14.11 12.46
N ILE A 6 1.90 -12.78 12.52
CA ILE A 6 1.00 -11.81 11.89
C ILE A 6 1.10 -11.93 10.37
N VAL A 7 2.33 -12.04 9.85
CA VAL A 7 2.55 -12.20 8.41
C VAL A 7 1.95 -13.52 7.91
N ALA A 8 2.07 -14.60 8.69
CA ALA A 8 1.48 -15.89 8.34
C ALA A 8 -0.05 -15.82 8.24
N GLU A 9 -0.71 -15.11 9.15
CA GLU A 9 -2.17 -14.89 9.11
C GLU A 9 -2.59 -14.06 7.90
N VAL A 10 -1.91 -12.94 7.64
CA VAL A 10 -2.19 -12.09 6.47
C VAL A 10 -2.05 -12.87 5.16
N ARG A 11 -1.04 -13.76 5.08
CA ARG A 11 -0.87 -14.64 3.91
C ARG A 11 -2.04 -15.61 3.74
N LYS A 12 -2.52 -16.24 4.82
CA LYS A 12 -3.69 -17.13 4.76
C LYS A 12 -4.94 -16.42 4.25
N ILE A 13 -5.19 -15.20 4.74
CA ILE A 13 -6.34 -14.39 4.30
C ILE A 13 -6.22 -14.03 2.82
N ARG A 14 -5.03 -13.59 2.37
CA ARG A 14 -4.77 -13.28 0.95
C ARG A 14 -4.96 -14.50 0.05
N GLU A 15 -4.50 -15.66 0.49
CA GLU A 15 -4.63 -16.92 -0.25
C GLU A 15 -6.10 -17.32 -0.41
N ALA A 16 -6.87 -17.29 0.67
CA ALA A 16 -8.29 -17.58 0.64
C ALA A 16 -9.06 -16.61 -0.28
N HIS A 17 -8.73 -15.32 -0.22
CA HIS A 17 -9.33 -14.33 -1.12
C HIS A 17 -8.95 -14.58 -2.58
N ALA A 18 -7.70 -14.87 -2.90
CA ALA A 18 -7.29 -15.18 -4.27
C ALA A 18 -7.98 -16.44 -4.83
N ALA A 19 -8.11 -17.47 -4.00
CA ALA A 19 -8.80 -18.72 -4.36
C ALA A 19 -10.28 -18.49 -4.72
N GLN A 20 -10.98 -17.55 -4.07
CA GLN A 20 -12.38 -17.19 -4.42
C GLN A 20 -12.53 -16.68 -5.86
N TYR A 21 -11.46 -16.12 -6.44
CA TYR A 21 -11.42 -15.61 -7.81
C TYR A 21 -10.61 -16.50 -8.74
N ASN A 22 -10.34 -17.76 -8.36
CA ASN A 22 -9.50 -18.70 -9.12
C ASN A 22 -8.12 -18.13 -9.47
N TYR A 23 -7.56 -17.27 -8.61
CA TYR A 23 -6.31 -16.56 -8.83
C TYR A 23 -6.28 -15.68 -10.11
N ASP A 24 -7.44 -15.34 -10.67
CA ASP A 24 -7.51 -14.41 -11.79
C ASP A 24 -7.37 -12.97 -11.30
N LEU A 25 -6.22 -12.36 -11.63
CA LEU A 25 -5.90 -10.98 -11.30
C LEU A 25 -6.94 -9.98 -11.84
N ARG A 26 -7.52 -10.25 -13.02
CA ARG A 26 -8.52 -9.36 -13.62
C ARG A 26 -9.83 -9.42 -12.84
N ALA A 27 -10.24 -10.62 -12.43
CA ALA A 27 -11.43 -10.81 -11.61
C ALA A 27 -11.29 -10.13 -10.24
N ILE A 28 -10.13 -10.29 -9.57
CA ILE A 28 -9.83 -9.61 -8.30
C ILE A 28 -9.89 -8.09 -8.47
N TYR A 29 -9.25 -7.56 -9.52
CA TYR A 29 -9.28 -6.13 -9.81
C TYR A 29 -10.71 -5.60 -10.01
N ALA A 30 -11.51 -6.30 -10.82
CA ALA A 30 -12.88 -5.92 -11.08
C ALA A 30 -13.74 -5.93 -9.81
N ALA A 31 -13.55 -6.92 -8.93
CA ALA A 31 -14.24 -7.00 -7.65
C ALA A 31 -13.87 -5.82 -6.72
N LEU A 32 -12.58 -5.47 -6.64
CA LEU A 32 -12.12 -4.31 -5.86
C LEU A 32 -12.67 -3.00 -6.40
N LYS A 33 -12.79 -2.84 -7.73
CA LYS A 33 -13.40 -1.65 -8.34
C LYS A 33 -14.88 -1.52 -8.03
N LYS A 34 -15.64 -2.62 -8.08
CA LYS A 34 -17.04 -2.62 -7.65
C LYS A 34 -17.20 -2.23 -6.17
N ALA A 35 -16.32 -2.74 -5.30
CA ALA A 35 -16.33 -2.38 -3.88
C ALA A 35 -15.95 -0.90 -3.66
N GLU A 36 -15.02 -0.35 -4.44
CA GLU A 36 -14.69 1.10 -4.45
C GLU A 36 -15.91 1.95 -4.83
N GLU A 37 -16.67 1.55 -5.86
CA GLU A 37 -17.86 2.26 -6.33
C GLU A 37 -19.04 2.20 -5.34
N GLN A 38 -19.17 1.09 -4.60
CA GLN A 38 -20.19 0.93 -3.56
C GLN A 38 -19.85 1.68 -2.27
N ASN A 39 -18.59 2.12 -2.12
CA ASN A 39 -18.15 2.82 -0.94
C ASN A 39 -18.77 4.24 -0.91
N GLN A 40 -19.38 4.59 0.21
CA GLN A 40 -20.02 5.90 0.39
C GLN A 40 -19.01 7.05 0.56
N HIS A 41 -17.73 6.73 0.78
CA HIS A 41 -16.70 7.73 0.92
C HIS A 41 -16.34 8.37 -0.44
N PRO A 42 -16.16 9.70 -0.49
CA PRO A 42 -15.81 10.37 -1.72
C PRO A 42 -14.39 9.98 -2.17
N LYS A 43 -14.27 9.66 -3.46
CA LYS A 43 -12.96 9.48 -4.10
C LYS A 43 -12.31 10.84 -4.32
N VAL A 44 -11.19 11.08 -3.64
CA VAL A 44 -10.41 12.33 -3.76
C VAL A 44 -9.07 12.07 -4.43
N SER A 45 -8.62 13.01 -5.26
CA SER A 45 -7.27 13.02 -5.84
C SER A 45 -6.43 14.08 -5.13
N PHE A 46 -5.37 13.66 -4.46
CA PHE A 46 -4.43 14.60 -3.85
C PHE A 46 -3.44 15.14 -4.89
N PRO A 47 -2.95 16.38 -4.73
CA PRO A 47 -1.85 16.87 -5.56
C PRO A 47 -0.59 16.01 -5.36
N PRO A 48 0.31 15.93 -6.35
CA PRO A 48 1.58 15.21 -6.20
C PRO A 48 2.37 15.65 -4.97
N LYS A 49 3.07 14.72 -4.31
CA LYS A 49 3.98 15.06 -3.21
C LYS A 49 5.07 16.00 -3.70
N ARG A 50 5.35 17.06 -2.93
CA ARG A 50 6.48 17.96 -3.20
C ARG A 50 7.78 17.20 -3.03
N ILE A 51 8.53 17.02 -4.11
CA ILE A 51 9.90 16.51 -4.08
C ILE A 51 10.78 17.69 -3.66
N LEU A 52 11.43 17.60 -2.49
CA LEU A 52 12.43 18.59 -2.09
C LEU A 52 13.62 18.43 -3.05
N LYS A 53 14.08 19.53 -3.63
CA LYS A 53 15.30 19.54 -4.42
C LYS A 53 16.44 19.13 -3.49
N GLU A 54 17.35 18.29 -3.97
CA GLU A 54 18.45 17.69 -3.19
C GLU A 54 19.36 18.73 -2.50
N GLU A 55 19.29 19.98 -2.94
CA GLU A 55 19.93 21.16 -2.35
C GLU A 55 19.35 21.55 -0.97
N GLU A 56 18.07 21.24 -0.67
CA GLU A 56 17.41 21.57 0.61
C GLU A 56 17.55 20.48 1.68
N VAL A 57 18.04 19.27 1.33
CA VAL A 57 18.15 18.14 2.27
C VAL A 57 19.45 18.21 3.09
N LYS A 58 20.46 18.94 2.60
CA LYS A 58 21.81 18.93 3.16
C LYS A 58 22.04 19.70 4.48
N PRO A 59 21.31 20.77 4.87
CA PRO A 59 21.67 21.49 6.09
C PRO A 59 21.20 20.79 7.38
N ALA A 60 20.26 19.84 7.31
CA ALA A 60 19.67 19.23 8.51
C ALA A 60 20.46 18.05 9.11
N LEU A 61 21.51 17.55 8.44
CA LEU A 61 22.26 16.36 8.85
C LEU A 61 23.69 16.66 9.36
N SER A 62 24.14 17.92 9.40
CA SER A 62 25.54 18.25 9.71
C SER A 62 25.81 18.73 11.14
N THR A 63 24.82 18.80 12.05
CA THR A 63 25.04 19.28 13.43
C THR A 63 25.14 18.15 14.45
N GLN A 64 25.86 17.08 14.14
CA GLN A 64 26.24 16.05 15.13
C GLN A 64 27.66 15.55 14.88
N THR A 65 28.67 16.40 15.11
CA THR A 65 30.05 15.97 15.41
C THR A 65 30.76 17.10 16.16
N THR A 66 30.77 17.03 17.49
CA THR A 66 31.86 17.42 18.41
C THR A 66 31.48 16.88 19.79
#